data_AF-A0A270NJ70-F1
#
_entry.id   AF-A0A270NJ70-F1
#
_cell.length_a   1.000
_cell.length_b   1.000
_cell.length_c   1.000
_cell.angle_alpha   90.00
_cell.angle_beta   90.00
_cell.angle_gamma   90.00
#
_symmetry.space_group_name_H-M   'P 1'
#
loop_
_entity.id
_entity.type
_entity.pdbx_description
1 polymer ?
#
loop_
_entity_poly.entity_id
_entity_poly.type
_entity_poly.pdbx_seq_one_letter_code
_entity_poly.pdbx_strand_id
1 'polypeptide(L)'
;MEELLYESSTTTAGKLIDTEARQMSIAQLNPVLRILRSVSGMPLKSAVEDHPIDDIRTIKTLYNYSYDSGMHLIRMLEPPGPNSEAIVGVLTSPPTKENEGVIEARRRILNDLEKAVCVEEKELIDALFNPWNAPHLHWRETNDAIDKILLTHFHIESDRDLLGECDRYLIAKTDEFMSKIAPLRREQRLHTAAHVHLRALEFLHSLQFQITTNRTIRNDKTIGDVQMDFSRICDSLPPVQGVVIQGHNPFMSLDEVLAFSTENAGEIARLVSRATGFVYNRRDILKGKDAIRARYALEVYLASINLPSNDNPKPIAVVHVVAAFCSVLHQRKLKSKPMKSRRYGSKISSPQKQLDAFIEGKVTHLASTAWFIYSERTLWYTQAMLGRLGMASSHKPLQTAQARFLKEVYASLDHVQIRALIDSYRSCMVKAAEEFVVLHGKHGTQYDWVHGLRRE
;
A
#
# COMPACT_ATOMS: atom_id res chain seq x y z
N MET A 1 29.71 -39.20 8.90
CA MET A 1 29.92 -38.12 9.90
C MET A 1 31.19 -37.41 9.50
N GLU A 2 31.10 -36.58 8.48
CA GLU A 2 32.23 -35.80 7.97
C GLU A 2 31.80 -34.35 7.97
N GLU A 3 32.59 -33.58 8.70
CA GLU A 3 32.49 -32.14 8.86
C GLU A 3 32.76 -31.48 7.51
N LEU A 4 31.97 -30.47 7.17
CA LEU A 4 32.23 -29.59 6.04
C LEU A 4 33.52 -28.80 6.33
N LEU A 5 34.65 -29.37 5.92
CA LEU A 5 35.95 -28.70 5.86
C LEU A 5 35.93 -27.66 4.73
N TYR A 6 35.66 -26.43 5.11
CA TYR A 6 35.85 -25.23 4.29
C TYR A 6 37.35 -24.89 4.25
N GLU A 7 37.91 -24.82 3.04
CA GLU A 7 39.26 -24.30 2.73
C GLU A 7 40.40 -24.77 3.64
N SER A 8 40.83 -26.02 3.48
CA SER A 8 42.20 -26.40 3.82
C SER A 8 43.13 -26.16 2.63
N SER A 9 43.62 -24.93 2.46
CA SER A 9 44.97 -24.80 1.93
C SER A 9 45.92 -25.23 3.05
N THR A 10 46.24 -26.51 3.11
CA THR A 10 47.29 -27.02 4.00
C THR A 10 48.63 -26.46 3.53
N THR A 11 49.17 -25.49 4.27
CA THR A 11 50.62 -25.30 4.33
C THR A 11 51.14 -25.85 5.64
N THR A 12 52.25 -26.57 5.53
CA THR A 12 52.84 -27.52 6.47
C THR A 12 53.51 -26.89 7.69
N ALA A 13 52.98 -25.77 8.20
CA ALA A 13 53.46 -25.15 9.42
C ALA A 13 52.29 -24.45 10.08
N GLY A 14 51.74 -25.09 11.12
CA GLY A 14 50.61 -24.57 11.88
C GLY A 14 50.88 -23.17 12.44
N LYS A 15 50.27 -22.16 11.81
CA LYS A 15 49.73 -20.94 12.44
C LYS A 15 49.15 -19.98 11.37
N LEU A 16 48.04 -19.32 11.77
CA LEU A 16 47.48 -18.02 11.30
C LEU A 16 46.68 -18.05 9.97
N ILE A 17 45.60 -17.30 9.69
CA ILE A 17 44.73 -16.28 10.33
C ILE A 17 43.41 -16.28 9.53
N ASP A 18 42.25 -16.39 10.18
CA ASP A 18 41.17 -15.39 10.11
C ASP A 18 40.20 -15.64 11.29
N THR A 19 39.87 -14.59 12.02
CA THR A 19 39.37 -14.66 13.41
C THR A 19 37.85 -14.80 13.55
N GLU A 20 37.09 -15.03 12.48
CA GLU A 20 35.62 -15.13 12.55
C GLU A 20 34.99 -16.29 11.76
N ALA A 21 35.76 -17.34 11.43
CA ALA A 21 35.18 -18.56 10.85
C ALA A 21 34.42 -19.38 11.92
N ARG A 22 33.20 -18.93 12.29
CA ARG A 22 32.31 -19.68 13.18
C ARG A 22 31.86 -20.98 12.48
N GLN A 23 32.18 -22.13 13.07
CA GLN A 23 31.66 -23.42 12.60
C GLN A 23 30.12 -23.42 12.63
N MET A 24 29.49 -23.71 11.48
CA MET A 24 28.04 -23.69 11.30
C MET A 24 27.48 -25.11 11.42
N SER A 25 26.58 -25.37 12.37
CA SER A 25 25.86 -26.66 12.38
C SER A 25 24.65 -26.64 11.44
N ILE A 26 24.37 -27.77 10.77
CA ILE A 26 23.23 -27.94 9.84
C ILE A 26 21.89 -27.61 10.53
N ALA A 27 21.76 -27.96 11.83
CA ALA A 27 20.57 -27.65 12.61
C ALA A 27 20.32 -26.14 12.74
N GLN A 28 21.38 -25.34 12.82
CA GLN A 28 21.31 -23.88 12.89
C GLN A 28 21.04 -23.24 11.52
N LEU A 29 21.31 -23.94 10.42
CA LEU A 29 21.07 -23.47 9.05
C LEU A 29 19.63 -23.67 8.58
N ASN A 30 18.90 -24.61 9.20
CA ASN A 30 17.54 -24.99 8.82
C ASN A 30 16.54 -23.82 8.70
N PRO A 31 16.50 -22.81 9.60
CA PRO A 31 15.58 -21.68 9.46
C PRO A 31 15.84 -20.84 8.21
N VAL A 32 17.11 -20.64 7.85
CA VAL A 32 17.52 -19.89 6.66
C VAL A 32 17.16 -20.66 5.40
N LEU A 33 17.51 -21.94 5.34
CA LEU A 33 17.16 -22.79 4.20
C LEU A 33 15.64 -22.87 4.03
N ARG A 34 14.87 -22.93 5.12
CA ARG A 34 13.40 -22.92 5.07
C ARG A 34 12.86 -21.64 4.42
N ILE A 35 13.37 -20.48 4.79
CA ILE A 35 12.95 -19.22 4.15
C ILE A 35 13.32 -19.24 2.67
N LEU A 36 14.56 -19.59 2.37
CA LEU A 36 15.07 -19.59 1.01
C LEU A 36 14.26 -20.55 0.12
N ARG A 37 13.93 -21.75 0.60
CA ARG A 37 12.99 -22.67 -0.06
C ARG A 37 11.61 -22.04 -0.27
N SER A 38 11.10 -21.33 0.73
CA SER A 38 9.79 -20.67 0.64
C SER A 38 9.78 -19.52 -0.36
N VAL A 39 10.90 -18.84 -0.53
CA VAL A 39 11.10 -17.69 -1.43
C VAL A 39 11.32 -18.18 -2.86
N SER A 40 12.38 -18.94 -3.12
CA SER A 40 12.75 -19.37 -4.48
C SER A 40 11.94 -20.56 -4.98
N GLY A 41 11.33 -21.35 -4.09
CA GLY A 41 10.71 -22.62 -4.46
C GLY A 41 11.73 -23.73 -4.77
N MET A 42 13.04 -23.46 -4.67
CA MET A 42 14.06 -24.47 -4.92
C MET A 42 14.12 -25.49 -3.78
N PRO A 43 14.30 -26.79 -4.09
CA PRO A 43 14.54 -27.81 -3.08
C PRO A 43 15.98 -27.69 -2.54
N LEU A 44 16.19 -26.89 -1.49
CA LEU A 44 17.46 -26.86 -0.73
C LEU A 44 17.44 -27.99 0.30
N LYS A 45 17.73 -29.23 -0.15
CA LYS A 45 17.50 -30.46 0.62
C LYS A 45 18.72 -30.88 1.43
N SER A 46 19.93 -30.52 1.01
CA SER A 46 21.15 -30.99 1.65
C SER A 46 22.24 -29.92 1.73
N ALA A 47 23.06 -29.99 2.78
CA ALA A 47 24.25 -29.14 2.94
C ALA A 47 25.44 -29.59 2.07
N VAL A 48 25.31 -30.75 1.40
CA VAL A 48 26.28 -31.30 0.43
C VAL A 48 25.76 -31.22 -1.01
N GLU A 49 24.66 -30.50 -1.26
CA GLU A 49 24.25 -30.17 -2.63
C GLU A 49 25.19 -29.10 -3.20
N ASP A 50 25.67 -29.33 -4.42
CA ASP A 50 26.47 -28.33 -5.14
C ASP A 50 25.60 -27.12 -5.48
N HIS A 51 26.08 -25.94 -5.08
CA HIS A 51 25.40 -24.67 -5.31
C HIS A 51 26.38 -23.63 -5.89
N PRO A 52 25.91 -22.72 -6.75
CA PRO A 52 26.70 -21.57 -7.20
C PRO A 52 27.27 -20.78 -6.01
N ILE A 53 28.47 -20.22 -6.18
CA ILE A 53 29.16 -19.46 -5.11
C ILE A 53 28.29 -18.31 -4.59
N ASP A 54 27.56 -17.63 -5.47
CA ASP A 54 26.68 -16.52 -5.09
C ASP A 54 25.48 -16.97 -4.24
N ASP A 55 24.98 -18.18 -4.49
CA ASP A 55 23.91 -18.78 -3.70
C ASP A 55 24.43 -19.20 -2.31
N ILE A 56 25.65 -19.76 -2.25
CA ILE A 56 26.34 -20.05 -0.99
C ILE A 56 26.57 -18.76 -0.19
N ARG A 57 27.03 -17.69 -0.84
CA ARG A 57 27.21 -16.37 -0.22
C ARG A 57 25.89 -15.85 0.34
N THR A 58 24.80 -15.96 -0.41
CA THR A 58 23.45 -15.58 0.01
C THR A 58 23.01 -16.34 1.27
N ILE A 59 23.20 -17.66 1.29
CA ILE A 59 22.90 -18.51 2.46
C ILE A 59 23.71 -18.07 3.68
N LYS A 60 25.03 -17.84 3.51
CA LYS A 60 25.93 -17.38 4.59
C LYS A 60 25.53 -16.00 5.12
N THR A 61 25.25 -15.05 4.24
CA THR A 61 24.79 -13.71 4.63
C THR A 61 23.55 -13.80 5.51
N LEU A 62 22.51 -14.49 5.05
CA LEU A 62 21.28 -14.65 5.84
C LEU A 62 21.53 -15.37 7.17
N TYR A 63 22.39 -16.38 7.18
CA TYR A 63 22.77 -17.09 8.40
C TYR A 63 23.43 -16.17 9.42
N ASN A 64 24.49 -15.46 9.06
CA ASN A 64 25.27 -14.64 9.97
C ASN A 64 24.37 -13.60 10.67
N TYR A 65 23.56 -12.87 9.90
CA TYR A 65 22.63 -11.89 10.46
C TYR A 65 21.51 -12.53 11.30
N SER A 66 21.05 -13.72 10.93
CA SER A 66 20.01 -14.44 11.69
C SER A 66 20.51 -15.04 13.01
N TYR A 67 21.78 -15.44 13.06
CA TYR A 67 22.42 -15.97 14.26
C TYR A 67 22.55 -14.87 15.32
N ASP A 68 23.03 -13.70 14.92
CA ASP A 68 23.24 -12.58 15.83
C ASP A 68 21.93 -11.86 16.22
N SER A 69 20.92 -11.85 15.34
CA SER A 69 19.64 -11.16 15.56
C SER A 69 18.49 -12.08 16.03
N GLY A 70 18.70 -13.39 16.04
CA GLY A 70 17.76 -14.40 16.48
C GLY A 70 16.54 -14.65 15.55
N MET A 71 15.64 -15.52 16.01
CA MET A 71 14.44 -15.97 15.28
C MET A 71 13.44 -14.86 14.91
N HIS A 72 13.56 -13.67 15.50
CA HIS A 72 12.72 -12.53 15.18
C HIS A 72 13.00 -11.98 13.78
N LEU A 73 14.27 -11.91 13.36
CA LEU A 73 14.67 -11.47 12.03
C LEU A 73 14.12 -12.40 10.94
N ILE A 74 14.35 -13.70 11.09
CA ILE A 74 13.84 -14.76 10.19
C ILE A 74 12.34 -14.58 9.94
N ARG A 75 11.54 -14.39 10.99
CA ARG A 75 10.08 -14.23 10.83
C ARG A 75 9.65 -12.92 10.17
N MET A 76 10.49 -11.89 10.13
CA MET A 76 10.18 -10.67 9.39
C MET A 76 10.48 -10.81 7.90
N LEU A 77 11.39 -11.71 7.52
CA LEU A 77 11.78 -11.96 6.13
C LEU A 77 10.90 -13.04 5.46
N GLU A 78 10.02 -13.68 6.23
CA GLU A 78 9.10 -14.72 5.72
C GLU A 78 8.11 -14.14 4.69
N PRO A 79 7.72 -14.90 3.66
CA PRO A 79 6.68 -14.49 2.71
C PRO A 79 5.33 -14.17 3.37
N PRO A 80 4.43 -13.47 2.66
CA PRO A 80 3.15 -13.04 3.23
C PRO A 80 2.27 -14.20 3.71
N GLY A 81 1.71 -14.01 4.91
CA GLY A 81 0.82 -14.97 5.55
C GLY A 81 -0.14 -14.31 6.55
N PRO A 82 -0.70 -15.08 7.52
CA PRO A 82 -1.67 -14.59 8.49
C PRO A 82 -1.19 -13.40 9.34
N ASN A 83 0.12 -13.24 9.49
CA ASN A 83 0.74 -12.18 10.30
C ASN A 83 1.13 -10.93 9.50
N SER A 84 0.74 -10.83 8.21
CA SER A 84 1.20 -9.74 7.34
C SER A 84 0.88 -8.36 7.88
N GLU A 85 -0.29 -8.14 8.49
CA GLU A 85 -0.63 -6.86 9.15
C GLU A 85 0.44 -6.43 10.17
N ALA A 86 0.91 -7.37 10.98
CA ALA A 86 1.91 -7.09 12.00
C ALA A 86 3.29 -6.80 11.40
N ILE A 87 3.66 -7.54 10.34
CA ILE A 87 4.93 -7.35 9.66
C ILE A 87 4.94 -6.02 8.90
N VAL A 88 3.90 -5.68 8.12
CA VAL A 88 3.77 -4.33 7.50
C VAL A 88 3.86 -3.27 8.57
N GLY A 89 3.12 -3.43 9.68
CA GLY A 89 3.16 -2.48 10.80
C GLY A 89 4.58 -2.26 11.32
N VAL A 90 5.37 -3.32 11.47
CA VAL A 90 6.77 -3.24 11.92
C VAL A 90 7.70 -2.65 10.85
N LEU A 91 7.59 -3.06 9.59
CA LEU A 91 8.46 -2.61 8.50
C LEU A 91 8.25 -1.13 8.14
N THR A 92 7.03 -0.63 8.33
CA THR A 92 6.63 0.73 7.93
C THR A 92 6.55 1.71 9.10
N SER A 93 6.56 1.19 10.33
CA SER A 93 6.62 2.03 11.52
C SER A 93 8.06 2.47 11.82
N PRO A 94 8.21 3.57 12.55
CA PRO A 94 9.51 3.97 13.05
C PRO A 94 10.10 2.87 13.92
N PRO A 95 11.42 2.67 13.88
CA PRO A 95 12.10 1.77 14.79
C PRO A 95 11.77 2.12 16.25
N THR A 96 11.24 1.13 16.95
CA THR A 96 11.21 1.08 18.41
C THR A 96 12.51 0.45 18.91
N LYS A 97 12.85 0.67 20.19
CA LYS A 97 14.00 0.00 20.82
C LYS A 97 13.98 -1.54 20.67
N GLU A 98 12.80 -2.14 20.49
CA GLU A 98 12.64 -3.59 20.38
C GLU A 98 12.88 -4.14 18.96
N ASN A 99 12.71 -3.34 17.90
CA ASN A 99 12.81 -3.80 16.50
C ASN A 99 13.89 -3.07 15.69
N GLU A 100 14.55 -2.06 16.25
CA GLU A 100 15.62 -1.30 15.58
C GLU A 100 16.76 -2.20 15.08
N GLY A 101 17.27 -3.10 15.94
CA GLY A 101 18.31 -4.05 15.54
C GLY A 101 17.88 -4.97 14.40
N VAL A 102 16.60 -5.34 14.34
CA VAL A 102 16.06 -6.23 13.31
C VAL A 102 15.88 -5.49 11.98
N ILE A 103 15.42 -4.24 12.01
CA ILE A 103 15.30 -3.37 10.83
C ILE A 103 16.70 -3.10 10.25
N GLU A 104 17.67 -2.78 11.10
CA GLU A 104 19.05 -2.55 10.69
C GLU A 104 19.69 -3.82 10.12
N ALA A 105 19.47 -4.99 10.72
CA ALA A 105 19.93 -6.26 10.18
C ALA A 105 19.35 -6.54 8.78
N ARG A 106 18.05 -6.28 8.56
CA ARG A 106 17.44 -6.39 7.22
C ARG A 106 18.13 -5.48 6.22
N ARG A 107 18.39 -4.22 6.58
CA ARG A 107 19.07 -3.24 5.71
C ARG A 107 20.47 -3.72 5.31
N ARG A 108 21.22 -4.26 6.27
CA ARG A 108 22.55 -4.79 6.01
C ARG A 108 22.52 -6.04 5.13
N ILE A 109 21.60 -6.99 5.40
CA ILE A 109 21.38 -8.14 4.51
C ILE A 109 21.11 -7.66 3.09
N LEU A 110 20.22 -6.69 2.90
CA LEU A 110 19.86 -6.19 1.57
C LEU A 110 21.09 -5.66 0.82
N ASN A 111 21.89 -4.81 1.49
CA ASN A 111 23.12 -4.26 0.92
C ASN A 111 24.16 -5.34 0.59
N ASP A 112 24.24 -6.41 1.37
CA ASP A 112 25.19 -7.50 1.13
C ASP A 112 24.73 -8.42 -0.01
N LEU A 113 23.42 -8.70 -0.12
CA LEU A 113 22.86 -9.44 -1.26
C LEU A 113 22.99 -8.65 -2.57
N GLU A 114 22.86 -7.33 -2.50
CA GLU A 114 22.99 -6.45 -3.66
C GLU A 114 24.36 -6.58 -4.34
N LYS A 115 25.43 -6.83 -3.57
CA LYS A 115 26.80 -7.04 -4.11
C LYS A 115 26.94 -8.28 -5.00
N ALA A 116 25.98 -9.22 -4.92
CA ALA A 116 25.96 -10.43 -5.73
C ALA A 116 25.13 -10.28 -7.02
N VAL A 117 24.48 -9.13 -7.23
CA VAL A 117 23.69 -8.83 -8.42
C VAL A 117 24.52 -7.91 -9.33
N CYS A 118 24.56 -8.15 -10.64
CA CYS A 118 25.27 -7.26 -11.56
C CYS A 118 24.59 -5.89 -11.66
N VAL A 119 25.34 -4.87 -12.07
CA VAL A 119 24.89 -3.47 -12.04
C VAL A 119 23.65 -3.26 -12.92
N GLU A 120 23.64 -3.85 -14.12
CA GLU A 120 22.55 -3.72 -15.08
C GLU A 120 21.26 -4.38 -14.57
N GLU A 121 21.36 -5.58 -13.97
CA GLU A 121 20.22 -6.27 -13.37
C GLU A 121 19.70 -5.51 -12.13
N LYS A 122 20.61 -4.95 -11.34
CA LYS A 122 20.26 -4.12 -10.19
C LYS A 122 19.46 -2.89 -10.62
N GLU A 123 19.85 -2.19 -11.68
CA GLU A 123 19.11 -1.02 -12.17
C GLU A 123 17.67 -1.39 -12.58
N LEU A 124 17.49 -2.55 -13.21
CA LEU A 124 16.16 -3.06 -13.57
C LEU A 124 15.32 -3.40 -12.33
N ILE A 125 15.92 -4.04 -11.33
CA ILE A 125 15.28 -4.35 -10.05
C ILE A 125 14.93 -3.06 -9.31
N ASP A 126 15.85 -2.10 -9.25
CA ASP A 126 15.65 -0.79 -8.63
C ASP A 126 14.48 -0.05 -9.27
N ALA A 127 14.35 -0.13 -10.59
CA ALA A 127 13.24 0.47 -11.32
C ALA A 127 11.87 -0.13 -10.95
N LEU A 128 11.79 -1.39 -10.49
CA LEU A 128 10.55 -2.02 -10.02
C LEU A 128 10.12 -1.56 -8.61
N PHE A 129 11.08 -1.06 -7.82
CA PHE A 129 10.88 -0.74 -6.40
C PHE A 129 11.18 0.72 -6.06
N ASN A 130 11.41 1.56 -7.06
CA ASN A 130 11.56 3.00 -6.88
C ASN A 130 10.25 3.56 -6.28
N PRO A 131 10.27 4.45 -5.27
CA PRO A 131 9.07 5.10 -4.72
C PRO A 131 8.18 5.75 -5.79
N TRP A 132 8.75 6.13 -6.94
CA TRP A 132 8.02 6.67 -8.09
C TRP A 132 7.47 5.62 -9.04
N ASN A 133 7.92 4.35 -8.98
CA ASN A 133 7.45 3.18 -9.75
C ASN A 133 6.85 2.10 -8.84
N ALA A 134 6.43 2.49 -7.63
CA ALA A 134 5.88 1.55 -6.67
C ALA A 134 4.69 0.81 -7.31
N PRO A 135 4.41 -0.44 -6.95
CA PRO A 135 3.30 -1.20 -7.53
C PRO A 135 1.90 -0.56 -7.37
N HIS A 136 1.74 0.37 -6.42
CA HIS A 136 0.57 1.24 -6.32
C HIS A 136 0.42 2.17 -7.55
N LEU A 137 1.51 2.57 -8.18
CA LEU A 137 1.54 3.28 -9.45
C LEU A 137 1.03 2.40 -10.59
N HIS A 138 1.51 1.17 -10.77
CA HIS A 138 1.03 0.32 -11.87
C HIS A 138 -0.46 0.03 -11.79
N TRP A 139 -0.93 -0.22 -10.57
CA TRP A 139 -2.35 -0.33 -10.29
C TRP A 139 -3.09 0.97 -10.63
N ARG A 140 -2.59 2.10 -10.14
CA ARG A 140 -3.14 3.44 -10.40
C ARG A 140 -3.20 3.74 -11.89
N GLU A 141 -2.10 3.60 -12.62
CA GLU A 141 -1.98 3.85 -14.05
C GLU A 141 -2.91 2.97 -14.89
N THR A 142 -3.16 1.74 -14.44
CA THR A 142 -4.14 0.85 -15.06
C THR A 142 -5.55 1.37 -14.83
N ASN A 143 -5.89 1.73 -13.59
CA ASN A 143 -7.20 2.28 -13.26
C ASN A 143 -7.45 3.63 -13.92
N ASP A 144 -6.48 4.56 -13.92
CA ASP A 144 -6.58 5.86 -14.56
C ASP A 144 -6.83 5.70 -16.08
N ALA A 145 -6.19 4.71 -16.72
CA ALA A 145 -6.41 4.42 -18.14
C ALA A 145 -7.81 3.85 -18.39
N ILE A 146 -8.30 2.96 -17.52
CA ILE A 146 -9.67 2.42 -17.57
C ILE A 146 -10.69 3.55 -17.34
N ASP A 147 -10.53 4.33 -16.27
CA ASP A 147 -11.41 5.43 -15.89
C ASP A 147 -11.46 6.48 -16.98
N LYS A 148 -10.35 6.78 -17.66
CA LYS A 148 -10.34 7.67 -18.83
C LYS A 148 -11.30 7.17 -19.91
N ILE A 149 -11.29 5.88 -20.23
CA ILE A 149 -12.22 5.30 -21.22
C ILE A 149 -13.65 5.36 -20.68
N LEU A 150 -13.88 4.82 -19.49
CA LEU A 150 -15.22 4.69 -18.94
C LEU A 150 -15.90 6.05 -18.75
N LEU A 151 -15.21 7.02 -18.15
CA LEU A 151 -15.77 8.33 -17.86
C LEU A 151 -15.86 9.24 -19.11
N THR A 152 -15.21 8.87 -20.21
CA THR A 152 -15.49 9.49 -21.51
C THR A 152 -16.84 9.02 -22.07
N HIS A 153 -17.27 7.80 -21.78
CA HIS A 153 -18.46 7.19 -22.43
C HIS A 153 -19.66 7.00 -21.50
N PHE A 154 -19.45 7.04 -20.18
CA PHE A 154 -20.48 6.81 -19.16
C PHE A 154 -20.56 7.99 -18.20
N HIS A 155 -21.78 8.41 -17.87
CA HIS A 155 -22.01 9.42 -16.86
C HIS A 155 -22.06 8.80 -15.46
N ILE A 156 -21.27 9.33 -14.51
CA ILE A 156 -21.11 8.77 -13.15
C ILE A 156 -22.45 8.56 -12.42
N GLU A 157 -23.41 9.46 -12.61
CA GLU A 157 -24.72 9.39 -11.93
C GLU A 157 -25.75 8.58 -12.73
N SER A 158 -26.00 8.96 -13.99
CA SER A 158 -26.99 8.31 -14.86
C SER A 158 -26.65 6.87 -15.25
N ASP A 159 -25.37 6.52 -15.36
CA ASP A 159 -24.92 5.18 -15.78
C ASP A 159 -24.34 4.37 -14.60
N ARG A 160 -24.75 4.68 -13.37
CA ARG A 160 -24.25 4.05 -12.13
C ARG A 160 -24.28 2.51 -12.17
N ASP A 161 -25.39 1.94 -12.63
CA ASP A 161 -25.56 0.48 -12.66
C ASP A 161 -24.63 -0.17 -13.71
N LEU A 162 -24.45 0.48 -14.87
CA LEU A 162 -23.51 0.03 -15.92
C LEU A 162 -22.06 0.09 -15.44
N LEU A 163 -21.68 1.11 -14.67
CA LEU A 163 -20.35 1.19 -14.06
C LEU A 163 -20.13 0.03 -13.06
N GLY A 164 -21.15 -0.32 -12.28
CA GLY A 164 -21.10 -1.49 -11.39
C GLY A 164 -21.07 -2.83 -12.13
N GLU A 165 -21.69 -2.92 -13.32
CA GLU A 165 -21.55 -4.07 -14.23
C GLU A 165 -20.15 -4.15 -14.86
N CYS A 166 -19.58 -2.99 -15.19
CA CYS A 166 -18.21 -2.90 -15.70
C CYS A 166 -17.21 -3.42 -14.68
N ASP A 167 -17.32 -3.03 -13.40
CA ASP A 167 -16.48 -3.57 -12.32
C ASP A 167 -16.51 -5.12 -12.31
N ARG A 168 -17.70 -5.72 -12.46
CA ARG A 168 -17.86 -7.19 -12.53
C ARG A 168 -17.21 -7.79 -13.78
N TYR A 169 -17.37 -7.15 -14.94
CA TYR A 169 -16.75 -7.57 -16.19
C TYR A 169 -15.22 -7.53 -16.10
N LEU A 170 -14.67 -6.44 -15.56
CA LEU A 170 -13.24 -6.26 -15.38
C LEU A 170 -12.66 -7.28 -14.40
N ILE A 171 -13.36 -7.64 -13.31
CA ILE A 171 -12.97 -8.75 -12.43
C ILE A 171 -12.84 -10.06 -13.20
N ALA A 172 -13.86 -10.40 -14.01
CA ALA A 172 -13.82 -11.61 -14.82
C ALA A 172 -12.64 -11.62 -15.81
N LYS A 173 -12.28 -10.45 -16.36
CA LYS A 173 -11.10 -10.29 -17.22
C LYS A 173 -9.78 -10.41 -16.47
N THR A 174 -9.71 -9.94 -15.23
CA THR A 174 -8.55 -10.20 -14.35
C THR A 174 -8.38 -11.70 -14.12
N ASP A 175 -9.46 -12.42 -13.80
CA ASP A 175 -9.42 -13.86 -13.56
C ASP A 175 -9.06 -14.66 -14.83
N GLU A 176 -9.58 -14.24 -15.99
CA GLU A 176 -9.23 -14.81 -17.30
C GLU A 176 -7.74 -14.63 -17.62
N PHE A 177 -7.20 -13.43 -17.38
CA PHE A 177 -5.78 -13.14 -17.58
C PHE A 177 -4.90 -13.97 -16.64
N MET A 178 -5.25 -14.01 -15.36
CA MET A 178 -4.56 -14.80 -14.34
C MET A 178 -4.50 -16.29 -14.70
N SER A 179 -5.60 -16.85 -15.22
CA SER A 179 -5.67 -18.25 -15.61
C SER A 179 -4.78 -18.58 -16.81
N LYS A 180 -4.52 -17.61 -17.70
CA LYS A 180 -3.65 -17.79 -18.88
C LYS A 180 -2.15 -17.77 -18.53
N ILE A 181 -1.77 -17.06 -17.48
CA ILE A 181 -0.37 -16.89 -17.09
C ILE A 181 0.08 -17.87 -16.00
N ALA A 182 -0.85 -18.54 -15.32
CA ALA A 182 -0.54 -19.50 -14.27
C ALA A 182 -0.17 -20.89 -14.84
N PRO A 183 0.80 -21.61 -14.24
CA PRO A 183 1.67 -21.19 -13.14
C PRO A 183 2.80 -20.27 -13.62
N LEU A 184 3.10 -19.23 -12.85
CA LEU A 184 4.22 -18.33 -13.13
C LEU A 184 5.56 -19.01 -12.90
N ARG A 185 6.53 -18.72 -13.78
CA ARG A 185 7.91 -19.18 -13.63
C ARG A 185 8.57 -18.37 -12.52
N ARG A 186 9.10 -19.05 -11.50
CA ARG A 186 9.87 -18.40 -10.44
C ARG A 186 11.32 -18.16 -10.84
N GLU A 187 11.92 -17.09 -10.34
CA GLU A 187 13.38 -16.89 -10.38
C GLU A 187 14.09 -18.07 -9.71
N GLN A 188 14.99 -18.70 -10.45
CA GLN A 188 15.70 -19.91 -10.00
C GLN A 188 17.03 -19.56 -9.33
N ARG A 189 17.64 -18.41 -9.65
CA ARG A 189 18.87 -17.94 -9.03
C ARG A 189 18.57 -17.49 -7.60
N LEU A 190 19.17 -18.15 -6.62
CA LEU A 190 18.80 -17.93 -5.22
C LEU A 190 19.16 -16.52 -4.73
N HIS A 191 20.32 -16.02 -5.12
CA HIS A 191 20.79 -14.67 -4.81
C HIS A 191 19.84 -13.59 -5.36
N THR A 192 19.45 -13.69 -6.64
CA THR A 192 18.48 -12.76 -7.25
C THR A 192 17.11 -12.87 -6.58
N ALA A 193 16.59 -14.09 -6.41
CA ALA A 193 15.28 -14.31 -5.78
C ALA A 193 15.23 -13.74 -4.34
N ALA A 194 16.28 -13.96 -3.55
CA ALA A 194 16.38 -13.42 -2.20
C ALA A 194 16.46 -11.88 -2.21
N HIS A 195 17.26 -11.29 -3.10
CA HIS A 195 17.37 -9.84 -3.21
C HIS A 195 16.03 -9.21 -3.62
N VAL A 196 15.40 -9.68 -4.71
CA VAL A 196 14.10 -9.20 -5.19
C VAL A 196 13.01 -9.38 -4.13
N HIS A 197 12.98 -10.52 -3.44
CA HIS A 197 12.02 -10.78 -2.36
C HIS A 197 12.15 -9.76 -1.22
N LEU A 198 13.38 -9.50 -0.74
CA LEU A 198 13.59 -8.55 0.35
C LEU A 198 13.25 -7.11 -0.04
N ARG A 199 13.42 -6.75 -1.32
CA ARG A 199 12.96 -5.48 -1.90
C ARG A 199 11.43 -5.42 -1.97
N ALA A 200 10.78 -6.49 -2.41
CA ALA A 200 9.32 -6.58 -2.55
C ALA A 200 8.57 -6.83 -1.23
N LEU A 201 9.26 -7.21 -0.16
CA LEU A 201 8.69 -7.78 1.06
C LEU A 201 7.58 -6.93 1.69
N GLU A 202 7.85 -5.65 1.91
CA GLU A 202 6.87 -4.71 2.49
C GLU A 202 5.61 -4.62 1.63
N PHE A 203 5.81 -4.56 0.31
CA PHE A 203 4.73 -4.48 -0.65
C PHE A 203 3.90 -5.75 -0.69
N LEU A 204 4.55 -6.92 -0.75
CA LEU A 204 3.88 -8.22 -0.75
C LEU A 204 3.03 -8.43 0.52
N HIS A 205 3.53 -8.00 1.69
CA HIS A 205 2.72 -8.02 2.92
C HIS A 205 1.58 -7.00 2.89
N SER A 206 1.77 -5.83 2.28
CA SER A 206 0.73 -4.82 2.11
C SER A 206 -0.39 -5.31 1.20
N LEU A 207 -0.07 -5.97 0.09
CA LEU A 207 -1.06 -6.64 -0.77
C LEU A 207 -1.80 -7.73 -0.01
N GLN A 208 -1.08 -8.59 0.71
CA GLN A 208 -1.73 -9.65 1.49
C GLN A 208 -2.68 -9.06 2.54
N PHE A 209 -2.32 -7.95 3.19
CA PHE A 209 -3.21 -7.25 4.11
C PHE A 209 -4.46 -6.73 3.41
N GLN A 210 -4.33 -6.09 2.25
CA GLN A 210 -5.48 -5.61 1.48
C GLN A 210 -6.39 -6.76 1.02
N ILE A 211 -5.81 -7.89 0.58
CA ILE A 211 -6.54 -9.07 0.13
C ILE A 211 -7.31 -9.72 1.28
N THR A 212 -6.66 -9.96 2.42
CA THR A 212 -7.31 -10.64 3.56
C THR A 212 -8.37 -9.78 4.22
N THR A 213 -8.24 -8.46 4.13
CA THR A 213 -9.23 -7.52 4.64
C THR A 213 -10.29 -7.15 3.62
N ASN A 214 -10.17 -7.56 2.35
CA ASN A 214 -11.00 -7.08 1.24
C ASN A 214 -11.08 -5.53 1.22
N ARG A 215 -9.94 -4.89 1.53
CA ARG A 215 -9.81 -3.45 1.76
C ARG A 215 -10.80 -2.86 2.79
N THR A 216 -11.21 -3.65 3.77
CA THR A 216 -12.01 -3.19 4.91
C THR A 216 -11.14 -2.96 6.12
N ILE A 217 -11.52 -1.99 6.97
CA ILE A 217 -10.83 -1.81 8.24
C ILE A 217 -11.43 -2.82 9.22
N ARG A 218 -10.60 -3.73 9.74
CA ARG A 218 -11.07 -4.80 10.63
C ARG A 218 -11.63 -4.22 11.93
N ASN A 219 -12.80 -4.72 12.36
CA ASN A 219 -13.53 -4.25 13.54
C ASN A 219 -13.92 -2.77 13.50
N ASP A 220 -13.99 -2.15 12.31
CA ASP A 220 -14.50 -0.79 12.16
C ASP A 220 -16.03 -0.78 12.19
N LYS A 221 -16.62 0.35 12.57
CA LYS A 221 -18.07 0.56 12.46
C LYS A 221 -18.40 0.80 10.99
N THR A 222 -19.42 0.12 10.48
CA THR A 222 -19.92 0.36 9.12
C THR A 222 -20.33 1.82 8.94
N ILE A 223 -19.85 2.45 7.87
CA ILE A 223 -20.27 3.78 7.44
C ILE A 223 -21.38 3.57 6.42
N GLY A 224 -22.60 4.03 6.73
CA GLY A 224 -23.74 4.00 5.79
C GLY A 224 -23.89 5.33 5.06
N ASP A 225 -24.72 5.36 4.01
CA ASP A 225 -25.08 6.62 3.35
C ASP A 225 -25.69 7.61 4.36
N VAL A 226 -25.25 8.86 4.28
CA VAL A 226 -25.74 9.93 5.14
C VAL A 226 -26.17 11.09 4.28
N GLN A 227 -27.47 11.42 4.31
CA GLN A 227 -27.93 12.68 3.74
C GLN A 227 -27.35 13.84 4.54
N MET A 228 -26.54 14.64 3.86
CA MET A 228 -25.86 15.80 4.42
C MET A 228 -26.33 17.07 3.73
N ASP A 229 -26.59 18.08 4.54
CA ASP A 229 -26.89 19.43 4.08
C ASP A 229 -25.66 20.31 4.35
N PHE A 230 -25.00 20.70 3.27
CA PHE A 230 -23.82 21.57 3.28
C PHE A 230 -24.16 23.04 3.02
N SER A 231 -25.42 23.41 2.77
CA SER A 231 -25.79 24.77 2.36
C SER A 231 -25.29 25.82 3.34
N ARG A 232 -25.43 25.61 4.66
CA ARG A 232 -25.00 26.60 5.67
C ARG A 232 -23.51 26.98 5.61
N ILE A 233 -22.63 26.02 5.34
CA ILE A 233 -21.19 26.29 5.22
C ILE A 233 -20.84 26.80 3.82
N CYS A 234 -21.57 26.34 2.81
CA CYS A 234 -21.41 26.76 1.43
C CYS A 234 -21.88 28.21 1.18
N ASP A 235 -22.97 28.64 1.80
CA ASP A 235 -23.53 29.99 1.67
C ASP A 235 -22.59 31.06 2.26
N SER A 236 -21.75 30.68 3.22
CA SER A 236 -20.71 31.56 3.77
C SER A 236 -19.48 31.70 2.89
N LEU A 237 -19.34 30.88 1.84
CA LEU A 237 -18.19 30.92 0.96
C LEU A 237 -18.42 31.89 -0.19
N PRO A 238 -17.40 32.71 -0.54
CA PRO A 238 -17.50 33.56 -1.71
C PRO A 238 -17.68 32.69 -2.97
N PRO A 239 -18.54 33.08 -3.92
CA PRO A 239 -18.67 32.38 -5.19
C PRO A 239 -17.32 32.29 -5.89
N VAL A 240 -16.99 31.11 -6.40
CA VAL A 240 -15.79 30.93 -7.21
C VAL A 240 -16.22 31.01 -8.67
N GLN A 241 -15.72 32.01 -9.38
CA GLN A 241 -16.02 32.23 -10.79
C GLN A 241 -17.53 32.39 -11.09
N GLY A 242 -18.27 33.05 -10.20
CA GLY A 242 -19.70 33.29 -10.38
C GLY A 242 -20.59 32.06 -10.10
N VAL A 243 -20.01 30.92 -9.75
CA VAL A 243 -20.74 29.70 -9.36
C VAL A 243 -20.85 29.63 -7.84
N VAL A 244 -22.07 29.39 -7.36
CA VAL A 244 -22.34 29.12 -5.95
C VAL A 244 -21.72 27.77 -5.59
N ILE A 245 -20.80 27.77 -4.62
CA ILE A 245 -20.14 26.55 -4.17
C ILE A 245 -21.17 25.64 -3.50
N GLN A 246 -21.23 24.38 -3.91
CA GLN A 246 -21.93 23.32 -3.20
C GLN A 246 -20.92 22.41 -2.49
N GLY A 247 -21.41 21.53 -1.61
CA GLY A 247 -20.55 20.73 -0.73
C GLY A 247 -19.51 19.87 -1.46
N HIS A 248 -19.76 19.51 -2.72
CA HIS A 248 -18.89 18.68 -3.55
C HIS A 248 -18.01 19.48 -4.53
N ASN A 249 -18.20 20.79 -4.66
CA ASN A 249 -17.40 21.60 -5.59
C ASN A 249 -16.00 21.87 -5.00
N PRO A 250 -14.92 21.57 -5.75
CA PRO A 250 -13.57 21.95 -5.34
C PRO A 250 -13.42 23.48 -5.30
N PHE A 251 -12.83 24.00 -4.22
CA PHE A 251 -12.64 25.45 -4.05
C PHE A 251 -11.43 25.87 -3.21
N MET A 252 -10.73 24.92 -2.56
CA MET A 252 -9.57 25.25 -1.73
C MET A 252 -8.36 24.35 -1.99
N SER A 253 -7.17 24.87 -1.67
CA SER A 253 -5.91 24.12 -1.60
C SER A 253 -5.68 23.54 -0.20
N LEU A 254 -4.69 22.65 -0.06
CA LEU A 254 -4.38 22.01 1.22
C LEU A 254 -3.92 23.00 2.31
N ASP A 255 -3.28 24.10 1.89
CA ASP A 255 -2.76 25.14 2.79
C ASP A 255 -3.89 25.98 3.39
N GLU A 256 -5.01 26.14 2.69
CA GLU A 256 -6.18 26.89 3.13
C GLU A 256 -7.02 26.12 4.17
N VAL A 257 -6.85 24.79 4.27
CA VAL A 257 -7.70 23.89 5.08
C VAL A 257 -7.71 24.26 6.57
N LEU A 258 -6.56 24.63 7.14
CA LEU A 258 -6.48 24.92 8.58
C LEU A 258 -7.23 26.20 8.95
N ALA A 259 -7.07 27.26 8.14
CA ALA A 259 -7.80 28.52 8.32
C ALA A 259 -9.30 28.30 8.15
N PHE A 260 -9.70 27.68 7.04
CA PHE A 260 -11.09 27.32 6.76
C PHE A 260 -11.73 26.50 7.90
N SER A 261 -11.00 25.52 8.43
CA SER A 261 -11.48 24.66 9.53
C SER A 261 -11.72 25.44 10.81
N THR A 262 -10.89 26.46 11.07
CA THR A 262 -11.00 27.30 12.28
C THR A 262 -12.17 28.27 12.17
N GLU A 263 -12.32 28.92 11.02
CA GLU A 263 -13.43 29.85 10.73
C GLU A 263 -14.79 29.15 10.77
N ASN A 264 -14.86 27.93 10.25
CA ASN A 264 -16.10 27.16 10.12
C ASN A 264 -16.26 26.07 11.19
N ALA A 265 -15.50 26.14 12.29
CA ALA A 265 -15.41 25.08 13.30
C ALA A 265 -16.77 24.66 13.89
N GLY A 266 -17.71 25.60 14.05
CA GLY A 266 -19.06 25.29 14.55
C GLY A 266 -19.83 24.37 13.61
N GLU A 267 -19.80 24.69 12.32
CA GLU A 267 -20.57 23.99 11.29
C GLU A 267 -19.92 22.67 10.90
N ILE A 268 -18.59 22.62 10.80
CA ILE A 268 -17.84 21.36 10.64
C ILE A 268 -18.15 20.41 11.81
N ALA A 269 -18.18 20.91 13.05
CA ALA A 269 -18.48 20.07 14.20
C ALA A 269 -19.90 19.46 14.16
N ARG A 270 -20.88 20.24 13.69
CA ARG A 270 -22.25 19.78 13.44
C ARG A 270 -22.28 18.67 12.38
N LEU A 271 -21.64 18.90 11.24
CA LEU A 271 -21.62 17.97 10.12
C LEU A 271 -20.91 16.65 10.49
N VAL A 272 -19.77 16.72 11.17
CA VAL A 272 -19.03 15.55 11.66
C VAL A 272 -19.85 14.75 12.68
N SER A 273 -20.55 15.43 13.59
CA SER A 273 -21.40 14.75 14.56
C SER A 273 -22.52 13.97 13.88
N ARG A 274 -23.14 14.58 12.86
CA ARG A 274 -24.19 13.95 12.05
C ARG A 274 -23.67 12.75 11.26
N ALA A 275 -22.56 12.89 10.55
CA ALA A 275 -22.01 11.84 9.70
C ALA A 275 -21.50 10.63 10.49
N THR A 276 -20.87 10.86 11.65
CA THR A 276 -20.28 9.77 12.46
C THR A 276 -21.26 9.15 13.47
N GLY A 277 -22.28 9.92 13.89
CA GLY A 277 -23.14 9.62 15.03
C GLY A 277 -22.45 9.79 16.39
N PHE A 278 -21.23 10.33 16.44
CA PHE A 278 -20.52 10.65 17.68
C PHE A 278 -20.60 12.15 17.95
N VAL A 279 -20.82 12.54 19.21
CA VAL A 279 -20.76 13.96 19.59
C VAL A 279 -19.34 14.51 19.33
N TYR A 280 -19.27 15.57 18.52
CA TYR A 280 -18.05 16.29 18.19
C TYR A 280 -18.21 17.79 18.45
N ASN A 281 -17.22 18.41 19.09
CA ASN A 281 -17.33 19.79 19.56
C ASN A 281 -16.40 20.72 18.79
N ARG A 282 -16.85 21.95 18.49
CA ARG A 282 -16.01 22.99 17.88
C ARG A 282 -14.68 23.22 18.61
N ARG A 283 -14.66 23.01 19.94
CA ARG A 283 -13.46 23.16 20.78
C ARG A 283 -12.36 22.15 20.41
N ASP A 284 -12.71 20.97 19.90
CA ASP A 284 -11.72 19.98 19.47
C ASP A 284 -10.96 20.44 18.22
N ILE A 285 -11.64 21.18 17.33
CA ILE A 285 -11.06 21.83 16.14
C ILE A 285 -10.21 23.04 16.56
N LEU A 286 -10.76 23.94 17.38
CA LEU A 286 -10.09 25.19 17.80
C LEU A 286 -8.84 24.96 18.67
N LYS A 287 -8.71 23.79 19.30
CA LYS A 287 -7.46 23.37 19.99
C LYS A 287 -6.33 23.02 19.00
N GLY A 288 -6.57 23.08 17.70
CA GLY A 288 -5.60 22.88 16.62
C GLY A 288 -5.27 21.42 16.32
N LYS A 289 -5.17 20.54 17.34
CA LYS A 289 -4.71 19.15 17.14
C LYS A 289 -5.55 18.36 16.13
N ASP A 290 -6.87 18.44 16.20
CA ASP A 290 -7.72 17.69 15.26
C ASP A 290 -7.74 18.33 13.87
N ALA A 291 -7.63 19.65 13.76
CA ALA A 291 -7.51 20.32 12.47
C ALA A 291 -6.23 19.90 11.74
N ILE A 292 -5.10 19.83 12.45
CA ILE A 292 -3.84 19.34 11.90
C ILE A 292 -3.96 17.87 11.47
N ARG A 293 -4.51 17.00 12.33
CA ARG A 293 -4.73 15.58 11.98
C ARG A 293 -5.63 15.42 10.76
N ALA A 294 -6.71 16.19 10.67
CA ALA A 294 -7.63 16.16 9.55
C ALA A 294 -6.94 16.64 8.26
N ARG A 295 -6.11 17.69 8.33
CA ARG A 295 -5.27 18.14 7.19
C ARG A 295 -4.39 17.01 6.66
N TYR A 296 -3.70 16.27 7.54
CA TYR A 296 -2.86 15.14 7.11
C TYR A 296 -3.66 13.91 6.65
N ALA A 297 -4.81 13.62 7.26
CA ALA A 297 -5.70 12.57 6.77
C ALA A 297 -6.23 12.90 5.37
N LEU A 298 -6.54 14.18 5.13
CA LEU A 298 -6.92 14.70 3.82
C LEU A 298 -5.76 14.62 2.83
N GLU A 299 -4.55 15.01 3.20
CA GLU A 299 -3.34 14.88 2.36
C GLU A 299 -3.10 13.44 1.91
N VAL A 300 -3.20 12.48 2.85
CA VAL A 300 -3.11 11.04 2.58
C VAL A 300 -4.21 10.57 1.63
N TYR A 301 -5.44 11.04 1.83
CA TYR A 301 -6.56 10.76 0.94
C TYR A 301 -6.34 11.32 -0.47
N LEU A 302 -5.97 12.59 -0.61
CA LEU A 302 -5.72 13.23 -1.90
C LEU A 302 -4.60 12.52 -2.67
N ALA A 303 -3.53 12.12 -1.99
CA ALA A 303 -2.46 11.30 -2.57
C ALA A 303 -2.95 9.91 -3.00
N SER A 304 -3.97 9.35 -2.33
CA SER A 304 -4.55 8.05 -2.67
C SER A 304 -5.47 8.09 -3.88
N ILE A 305 -6.19 9.20 -4.08
CA ILE A 305 -7.13 9.39 -5.21
C ILE A 305 -6.51 10.14 -6.39
N ASN A 306 -5.22 10.50 -6.29
CA ASN A 306 -4.41 11.09 -7.36
C ASN A 306 -5.08 12.30 -8.06
N LEU A 307 -5.67 13.23 -7.29
CA LEU A 307 -6.13 14.49 -7.88
C LEU A 307 -4.91 15.23 -8.44
N PRO A 308 -4.79 15.44 -9.76
CA PRO A 308 -3.59 16.02 -10.34
C PRO A 308 -3.41 17.44 -9.80
N SER A 309 -2.37 17.63 -8.99
CA SER A 309 -2.06 18.90 -8.32
C SER A 309 -1.77 20.02 -9.32
N ASN A 310 -1.38 19.67 -10.55
CA ASN A 310 -1.03 20.61 -11.61
C ASN A 310 -2.25 21.08 -12.41
N ASP A 311 -3.35 20.31 -12.43
CA ASP A 311 -4.52 20.61 -13.26
C ASP A 311 -5.60 21.40 -12.49
N ASN A 312 -5.63 21.27 -11.16
CA ASN A 312 -6.50 22.06 -10.30
C ASN A 312 -5.75 22.50 -9.03
N PRO A 313 -5.40 23.80 -8.89
CA PRO A 313 -4.71 24.31 -7.70
C PRO A 313 -5.58 24.26 -6.44
N LYS A 314 -6.88 24.02 -6.58
CA LYS A 314 -7.88 24.01 -5.50
C LYS A 314 -8.76 22.74 -5.56
N PRO A 315 -8.20 21.55 -5.33
CA PRO A 315 -8.88 20.27 -5.54
C PRO A 315 -9.83 19.87 -4.38
N ILE A 316 -9.85 20.63 -3.28
CA ILE A 316 -10.56 20.25 -2.06
C ILE A 316 -11.94 20.92 -2.03
N ALA A 317 -12.97 20.10 -1.78
CA ALA A 317 -14.34 20.51 -1.52
C ALA A 317 -14.66 20.41 -0.02
N VAL A 318 -15.79 21.00 0.41
CA VAL A 318 -16.24 20.96 1.81
C VAL A 318 -16.39 19.52 2.31
N VAL A 319 -16.98 18.65 1.48
CA VAL A 319 -17.21 17.24 1.81
C VAL A 319 -15.91 16.51 2.17
N HIS A 320 -14.79 16.82 1.49
CA HIS A 320 -13.49 16.20 1.76
C HIS A 320 -12.96 16.60 3.15
N VAL A 321 -13.09 17.87 3.52
CA VAL A 321 -12.68 18.37 4.84
C VAL A 321 -13.49 17.69 5.93
N VAL A 322 -14.81 17.66 5.79
CA VAL A 322 -15.70 17.00 6.77
C VAL A 322 -15.39 15.51 6.86
N ALA A 323 -15.14 14.83 5.75
CA ALA A 323 -14.78 13.41 5.71
C ALA A 323 -13.48 13.12 6.47
N ALA A 324 -12.47 13.98 6.31
CA ALA A 324 -11.20 13.85 7.01
C ALA A 324 -11.36 13.99 8.54
N PHE A 325 -12.17 14.95 8.99
CA PHE A 325 -12.52 15.05 10.42
C PHE A 325 -13.30 13.82 10.92
N CYS A 326 -14.25 13.31 10.12
CA CYS A 326 -14.96 12.08 10.44
C CYS A 326 -14.00 10.90 10.59
N SER A 327 -12.99 10.79 9.72
CA SER A 327 -11.95 9.78 9.77
C SER A 327 -11.14 9.84 11.07
N VAL A 328 -10.70 11.03 11.47
CA VAL A 328 -9.97 11.27 12.74
C VAL A 328 -10.84 10.94 13.96
N LEU A 329 -12.07 11.44 14.00
CA LEU A 329 -12.97 11.19 15.12
C LEU A 329 -13.30 9.70 15.27
N HIS A 330 -13.59 9.03 14.16
CA HIS A 330 -13.86 7.59 14.11
C HIS A 330 -12.65 6.83 14.67
N GLN A 331 -11.42 7.17 14.25
CA GLN A 331 -10.20 6.55 14.78
C GLN A 331 -10.06 6.72 16.30
N ARG A 332 -10.34 7.93 16.82
CA ARG A 332 -10.25 8.23 18.25
C ARG A 332 -11.27 7.44 19.07
N LYS A 333 -12.49 7.26 18.56
CA LYS A 333 -13.60 6.61 19.28
C LYS A 333 -13.49 5.09 19.25
N LEU A 334 -13.26 4.51 18.08
CA LEU A 334 -13.29 3.06 17.91
C LEU A 334 -11.94 2.39 18.12
N LYS A 335 -10.84 3.18 18.17
CA LYS A 335 -9.48 2.73 18.45
C LYS A 335 -9.19 1.42 17.73
N SER A 336 -9.28 1.37 16.40
CA SER A 336 -8.92 0.17 15.64
C SER A 336 -7.57 -0.33 16.17
N LYS A 337 -7.63 -1.48 16.86
CA LYS A 337 -6.47 -2.00 17.58
C LYS A 337 -5.71 -2.82 16.55
N PRO A 338 -4.50 -2.40 16.15
CA PRO A 338 -3.67 -3.28 15.34
C PRO A 338 -3.46 -4.59 16.08
N MET A 339 -3.38 -5.72 15.37
CA MET A 339 -3.13 -7.01 16.01
C MET A 339 -1.84 -6.94 16.84
N LYS A 340 -1.95 -7.19 18.15
CA LYS A 340 -0.76 -7.43 18.98
C LYS A 340 -0.20 -8.79 18.60
N SER A 341 0.95 -8.82 17.94
CA SER A 341 1.64 -10.08 17.74
C SER A 341 2.49 -10.40 18.97
N ARG A 342 2.07 -11.43 19.73
CA ARG A 342 2.93 -12.05 20.75
C ARG A 342 4.23 -12.61 20.16
N ARG A 343 4.27 -12.89 18.84
CA ARG A 343 5.43 -13.47 18.14
C ARG A 343 6.52 -12.45 17.76
N TYR A 344 6.18 -11.16 17.64
CA TYR A 344 7.11 -10.11 17.19
C TYR A 344 7.49 -9.11 18.30
N GLY A 345 7.01 -9.30 19.53
CA GLY A 345 7.39 -8.49 20.70
C GLY A 345 6.80 -7.07 20.73
N SER A 346 6.69 -6.42 19.58
CA SER A 346 6.32 -5.02 19.48
C SER A 346 4.80 -4.79 19.62
N LYS A 347 4.44 -3.88 20.53
CA LYS A 347 3.12 -3.25 20.50
C LYS A 347 3.07 -2.35 19.28
N ILE A 348 2.40 -2.79 18.21
CA ILE A 348 2.08 -1.91 17.08
C ILE A 348 1.32 -0.70 17.66
N SER A 349 1.88 0.49 17.43
CA SER A 349 1.28 1.73 17.88
C SER A 349 -0.05 1.92 17.14
N SER A 350 -1.08 2.39 17.84
CA SER A 350 -2.37 2.67 17.20
C SER A 350 -2.19 3.67 16.05
N PRO A 351 -3.00 3.61 14.97
CA PRO A 351 -2.91 4.54 13.84
C PRO A 351 -2.89 6.02 14.24
N GLN A 352 -3.63 6.39 15.30
CA GLN A 352 -3.59 7.74 15.87
C GLN A 352 -2.22 8.15 16.39
N LYS A 353 -1.52 7.23 17.09
CA LYS A 353 -0.17 7.48 17.62
C LYS A 353 0.87 7.54 16.50
N GLN A 354 0.70 6.73 15.45
CA GLN A 354 1.56 6.78 14.26
C GLN A 354 1.40 8.13 13.55
N LEU A 355 0.15 8.60 13.38
CA LEU A 355 -0.12 9.92 12.82
C LEU A 355 0.44 11.04 13.69
N ASP A 356 0.22 11.00 15.00
CA ASP A 356 0.74 12.01 15.93
C ASP A 356 2.28 12.05 15.91
N ALA A 357 2.96 10.89 15.87
CA ALA A 357 4.42 10.83 15.78
C ALA A 357 4.95 11.42 14.46
N PHE A 358 4.24 11.22 13.35
CA PHE A 358 4.55 11.83 12.05
C PHE A 358 4.37 13.34 12.07
N ILE A 359 3.24 13.83 12.59
CA ILE A 359 2.97 15.27 12.73
C ILE A 359 4.02 15.95 13.62
N GLU A 360 4.46 15.28 14.69
CA GLU A 360 5.48 15.79 15.61
C GLU A 360 6.92 15.69 15.05
N GLY A 361 7.09 15.19 13.82
CA GLY A 361 8.42 15.05 13.19
C GLY A 361 9.32 13.99 13.82
N LYS A 362 8.76 13.09 14.66
CA LYS A 362 9.52 11.98 15.26
C LYS A 362 9.88 10.91 14.23
N VAL A 363 9.23 10.96 13.06
CA VAL A 363 9.29 9.94 12.03
C VAL A 363 9.18 10.60 10.67
N THR A 364 9.92 10.10 9.67
CA THR A 364 9.97 10.71 8.34
C THR A 364 8.79 10.33 7.45
N HIS A 365 8.16 9.18 7.70
CA HIS A 365 7.05 8.66 6.91
C HIS A 365 5.92 8.12 7.81
N LEU A 366 4.68 8.28 7.36
CA LEU A 366 3.53 7.66 8.00
C LEU A 366 3.50 6.16 7.67
N ALA A 367 3.36 5.32 8.69
CA ALA A 367 3.26 3.87 8.52
C ALA A 367 2.13 3.48 7.54
N SER A 368 2.39 2.56 6.61
CA SER A 368 1.47 2.20 5.52
C SER A 368 0.09 1.72 6.02
N THR A 369 0.04 1.11 7.20
CA THR A 369 -1.23 0.73 7.85
C THR A 369 -2.05 1.93 8.33
N ALA A 370 -1.41 2.95 8.93
CA ALA A 370 -2.08 4.20 9.26
C ALA A 370 -2.48 4.96 8.01
N TRP A 371 -1.59 5.05 7.02
CA TRP A 371 -1.87 5.65 5.72
C TRP A 371 -3.14 5.04 5.11
N PHE A 372 -3.21 3.71 5.03
CA PHE A 372 -4.36 2.97 4.49
C PHE A 372 -5.65 3.25 5.27
N ILE A 373 -5.59 3.26 6.60
CA ILE A 373 -6.77 3.51 7.44
C ILE A 373 -7.32 4.93 7.22
N TYR A 374 -6.45 5.94 7.17
CA TYR A 374 -6.90 7.32 6.99
C TYR A 374 -7.36 7.60 5.56
N SER A 375 -6.68 7.06 4.54
CA SER A 375 -7.11 7.21 3.14
C SER A 375 -8.46 6.55 2.90
N GLU A 376 -8.60 5.27 3.23
CA GLU A 376 -9.85 4.53 3.04
C GLU A 376 -10.98 5.17 3.82
N ARG A 377 -10.81 5.42 5.12
CA ARG A 377 -11.92 5.94 5.92
C ARG A 377 -12.37 7.34 5.48
N THR A 378 -11.43 8.18 5.02
CA THR A 378 -11.78 9.48 4.42
C THR A 378 -12.54 9.28 3.10
N LEU A 379 -12.12 8.36 2.24
CA LEU A 379 -12.86 7.98 1.03
C LEU A 379 -14.28 7.50 1.37
N TRP A 380 -14.45 6.61 2.35
CA TRP A 380 -15.76 6.08 2.77
C TRP A 380 -16.71 7.18 3.23
N TYR A 381 -16.23 8.09 4.08
CA TYR A 381 -17.05 9.22 4.52
C TYR A 381 -17.37 10.18 3.39
N THR A 382 -16.44 10.45 2.47
CA THR A 382 -16.72 11.26 1.28
C THR A 382 -17.84 10.62 0.46
N GLN A 383 -17.73 9.34 0.12
CA GLN A 383 -18.71 8.65 -0.72
C GLN A 383 -20.08 8.50 -0.04
N ALA A 384 -20.09 8.25 1.28
CA ALA A 384 -21.31 8.19 2.07
C ALA A 384 -22.07 9.53 2.12
N MET A 385 -21.34 10.64 2.25
CA MET A 385 -21.94 11.98 2.26
C MET A 385 -22.40 12.44 0.87
N LEU A 386 -21.89 11.82 -0.19
CA LEU A 386 -22.31 12.04 -1.58
C LEU A 386 -23.43 11.07 -2.04
N GLY A 387 -23.86 10.13 -1.20
CA GLY A 387 -24.86 9.11 -1.59
C GLY A 387 -24.35 8.15 -2.68
N ARG A 388 -23.04 7.86 -2.64
CA ARG A 388 -22.31 7.07 -3.65
C ARG A 388 -21.66 5.81 -3.05
N LEU A 389 -22.04 5.42 -1.83
CA LEU A 389 -21.43 4.28 -1.14
C LEU A 389 -21.61 2.95 -1.90
N GLY A 390 -22.72 2.77 -2.61
CA GLY A 390 -22.96 1.60 -3.47
C GLY A 390 -21.90 1.42 -4.55
N MET A 391 -21.54 2.50 -5.27
CA MET A 391 -20.48 2.49 -6.28
C MET A 391 -19.09 2.26 -5.67
N ALA A 392 -18.79 2.97 -4.58
CA ALA A 392 -17.51 2.76 -3.89
C ALA A 392 -17.35 1.31 -3.40
N SER A 393 -18.47 0.64 -3.08
CA SER A 393 -18.48 -0.75 -2.65
C SER A 393 -18.35 -1.73 -3.82
N SER A 394 -18.86 -1.41 -5.02
CA SER A 394 -18.72 -2.27 -6.22
C SER A 394 -17.29 -2.33 -6.74
N HIS A 395 -16.49 -1.30 -6.49
CA HIS A 395 -15.12 -1.21 -6.97
C HIS A 395 -14.10 -1.99 -6.10
N LYS A 396 -14.42 -2.28 -4.83
CA LYS A 396 -13.53 -3.04 -3.91
C LYS A 396 -13.14 -4.42 -4.43
N PRO A 397 -14.06 -5.24 -4.96
CA PRO A 397 -13.72 -6.56 -5.44
C PRO A 397 -12.78 -6.50 -6.66
N LEU A 398 -12.96 -5.53 -7.56
CA LEU A 398 -12.03 -5.28 -8.67
C LEU A 398 -10.63 -4.94 -8.14
N GLN A 399 -10.58 -4.01 -7.21
CA GLN A 399 -9.34 -3.65 -6.53
C GLN A 399 -8.66 -4.85 -5.84
N THR A 400 -9.45 -5.73 -5.24
CA THR A 400 -8.92 -6.92 -4.57
C THR A 400 -8.45 -7.98 -5.58
N ALA A 401 -9.12 -8.13 -6.73
CA ALA A 401 -8.67 -8.99 -7.82
C ALA A 401 -7.33 -8.52 -8.41
N GLN A 402 -7.19 -7.20 -8.65
CA GLN A 402 -5.93 -6.58 -9.08
C GLN A 402 -4.81 -6.78 -8.05
N ALA A 403 -5.10 -6.64 -6.76
CA ALA A 403 -4.13 -6.91 -5.69
C ALA A 403 -3.66 -8.37 -5.68
N ARG A 404 -4.56 -9.33 -5.94
CA ARG A 404 -4.19 -10.76 -6.09
C ARG A 404 -3.29 -10.98 -7.29
N PHE A 405 -3.64 -10.40 -8.45
CA PHE A 405 -2.82 -10.45 -9.65
C PHE A 405 -1.39 -9.95 -9.36
N LEU A 406 -1.25 -8.75 -8.81
CA LEU A 406 0.06 -8.19 -8.46
C LEU A 406 0.82 -9.08 -7.47
N LYS A 407 0.14 -9.63 -6.47
CA LYS A 407 0.79 -10.49 -5.48
C LYS A 407 1.42 -11.72 -6.13
N GLU A 408 0.69 -12.37 -7.04
CA GLU A 408 1.19 -13.55 -7.75
C GLU A 408 2.35 -13.18 -8.70
N VAL A 409 2.22 -12.08 -9.45
CA VAL A 409 3.28 -11.59 -10.34
C VAL A 409 4.56 -11.27 -9.57
N TYR A 410 4.49 -10.49 -8.49
CA TYR A 410 5.67 -10.18 -7.69
C TYR A 410 6.22 -11.39 -6.92
N ALA A 411 5.38 -12.40 -6.63
CA ALA A 411 5.83 -13.66 -6.04
C ALA A 411 6.58 -14.57 -7.03
N SER A 412 6.60 -14.25 -8.33
CA SER A 412 7.52 -14.90 -9.29
C SER A 412 8.98 -14.54 -9.01
N LEU A 413 9.23 -13.35 -8.44
CA LEU A 413 10.57 -12.79 -8.17
C LEU A 413 11.46 -12.60 -9.41
N ASP A 414 10.93 -12.83 -10.61
CA ASP A 414 11.62 -12.63 -11.88
C ASP A 414 11.33 -11.20 -12.35
N HIS A 415 12.33 -10.33 -12.26
CA HIS A 415 12.19 -8.90 -12.57
C HIS A 415 11.80 -8.64 -14.04
N VAL A 416 12.21 -9.51 -14.98
CA VAL A 416 11.86 -9.39 -16.40
C VAL A 416 10.39 -9.77 -16.60
N GLN A 417 9.97 -10.89 -16.01
CA GLN A 417 8.59 -11.36 -16.08
C GLN A 417 7.62 -10.39 -15.38
N ILE A 418 7.99 -9.84 -14.23
CA ILE A 418 7.17 -8.88 -13.47
C ILE A 418 6.76 -7.71 -14.36
N ARG A 419 7.75 -7.05 -14.99
CA ARG A 419 7.49 -5.88 -15.83
C ARG A 419 6.60 -6.22 -17.03
N ALA A 420 6.95 -7.27 -17.77
CA ALA A 420 6.21 -7.68 -18.96
C ALA A 420 4.74 -8.03 -18.66
N LEU A 421 4.48 -8.72 -17.54
CA LEU A 421 3.12 -9.09 -17.16
C LEU A 421 2.29 -7.90 -16.70
N ILE A 422 2.88 -6.93 -16.01
CA ILE A 422 2.19 -5.70 -15.59
C ILE A 422 1.74 -4.90 -16.83
N ASP A 423 2.63 -4.70 -17.80
CA ASP A 423 2.34 -3.95 -19.03
C ASP A 423 1.27 -4.67 -19.90
N SER A 424 1.40 -5.99 -20.01
CA SER A 424 0.41 -6.83 -20.73
C SER A 424 -0.96 -6.80 -20.05
N TYR A 425 -0.99 -6.87 -18.72
CA TYR A 425 -2.21 -6.77 -17.93
C TYR A 425 -2.91 -5.43 -18.13
N ARG A 426 -2.17 -4.31 -18.04
CA ARG A 426 -2.71 -2.98 -18.30
C ARG A 426 -3.36 -2.90 -19.68
N SER A 427 -2.67 -3.37 -20.71
CA SER A 427 -3.18 -3.40 -22.09
C SER A 427 -4.46 -4.24 -22.22
N CYS A 428 -4.49 -5.40 -21.55
CA CYS A 428 -5.67 -6.27 -21.50
C CYS A 428 -6.88 -5.57 -20.85
N MET A 429 -6.67 -4.87 -19.74
CA MET A 429 -7.75 -4.21 -19.01
C MET A 429 -8.28 -2.96 -19.72
N VAL A 430 -7.40 -2.19 -20.36
CA VAL A 430 -7.79 -1.06 -21.23
C VAL A 430 -8.66 -1.56 -22.38
N LYS A 431 -8.23 -2.62 -23.07
CA LYS A 431 -9.03 -3.25 -24.13
C LYS A 431 -10.37 -3.76 -23.62
N ALA A 432 -10.41 -4.38 -22.43
CA ALA A 432 -11.64 -4.84 -21.82
C ALA A 432 -12.62 -3.68 -21.54
N ALA A 433 -12.14 -2.51 -21.11
CA ALA A 433 -12.97 -1.33 -20.91
C ALA A 433 -13.55 -0.82 -22.24
N GLU A 434 -12.75 -0.77 -23.31
CA GLU A 434 -13.22 -0.42 -24.67
C GLU A 434 -14.28 -1.41 -25.18
N GLU A 435 -14.02 -2.72 -25.03
CA GLU A 435 -14.99 -3.77 -25.37
C GLU A 435 -16.31 -3.58 -24.61
N PHE A 436 -16.26 -3.25 -23.32
CA PHE A 436 -17.45 -3.02 -22.51
C PHE A 436 -18.28 -1.82 -22.99
N VAL A 437 -17.61 -0.71 -23.36
CA VAL A 437 -18.27 0.47 -23.96
C VAL A 437 -19.00 0.09 -25.26
N VAL A 438 -18.33 -0.67 -26.13
CA VAL A 438 -18.92 -1.12 -27.41
C VAL A 438 -20.10 -2.06 -27.19
N LEU A 439 -19.97 -3.02 -26.28
CA LEU A 439 -21.02 -3.99 -25.93
C LEU A 439 -22.32 -3.32 -25.47
N HIS A 440 -22.22 -2.15 -24.83
CA HIS A 440 -23.37 -1.40 -24.32
C HIS A 440 -23.80 -0.24 -25.24
N GLY A 441 -23.25 -0.16 -26.46
CA GLY A 441 -23.64 0.84 -27.46
C GLY A 441 -23.24 2.28 -27.11
N LYS A 442 -22.30 2.49 -26.19
CA LYS A 442 -21.90 3.81 -25.68
C LYS A 442 -20.72 4.45 -26.43
N HIS A 443 -20.18 3.76 -27.43
CA HIS A 443 -19.03 4.23 -28.22
C HIS A 443 -19.28 5.58 -28.93
N GLY A 444 -20.53 5.90 -29.26
CA GLY A 444 -20.90 7.19 -29.86
C GLY A 444 -21.24 8.29 -28.84
N THR A 445 -21.26 7.98 -27.55
CA THR A 445 -21.49 8.96 -26.47
C THR A 445 -20.16 9.48 -25.98
N GLN A 446 -20.01 10.80 -25.87
CA GLN A 446 -18.82 11.42 -25.32
C GLN A 446 -19.21 12.46 -24.26
N TYR A 447 -18.69 12.27 -23.05
CA TYR A 447 -18.75 13.21 -21.95
C TYR A 447 -17.39 13.90 -21.83
N ASP A 448 -17.41 15.22 -21.76
CA ASP A 448 -16.19 15.99 -21.57
C ASP A 448 -15.81 16.04 -20.09
N TRP A 449 -14.53 15.81 -19.84
CA TRP A 449 -13.94 15.99 -18.52
C TRP A 449 -13.83 17.49 -18.21
N VAL A 450 -14.79 17.99 -17.42
CA VAL A 450 -14.71 19.35 -16.89
C VAL A 450 -13.80 19.35 -15.66
N HIS A 451 -12.51 19.60 -15.88
CA HIS A 451 -11.52 19.71 -14.81
C HIS A 451 -11.70 21.01 -14.03
N GLY A 452 -12.41 20.94 -12.91
CA GLY A 452 -12.72 22.10 -12.07
C GLY A 452 -13.68 23.09 -12.74
N LEU A 453 -14.05 24.15 -12.04
CA LEU A 453 -14.80 25.26 -12.63
C LEU A 453 -13.92 25.87 -13.73
N ARG A 454 -14.18 25.53 -14.99
CA ARG A 454 -13.58 26.16 -16.17
C ARG A 454 -14.51 27.25 -16.69
N ARG A 455 -13.87 28.36 -17.06
CA ARG A 455 -14.42 29.53 -17.74
C ARG A 455 -15.08 29.11 -19.07
N GLU A 456 -16.30 29.59 -19.27
CA GLU A 456 -16.72 30.09 -20.59
C GLU A 456 -16.66 31.61 -20.58
#